data_AF-A0A2E6SF19-F1
#
_entry.id   AF-A0A2E6SF19-F1
#
_cell.length_a   1.000
_cell.length_b   1.000
_cell.length_c   1.000
_cell.angle_alpha   90.00
_cell.angle_beta   90.00
_cell.angle_gamma   90.00
#
_symmetry.space_group_name_H-M   'P 1'
#
loop_
_entity.id
_entity.type
_entity.pdbx_description
1 polymer ?
#
loop_
_entity_poly.entity_id
_entity_poly.type
_entity_poly.pdbx_seq_one_letter_code
_entity_poly.pdbx_strand_id
1 'polypeptide(L)'
;MKKIIIKICLICFCISLLNGQSILGGDMLDETPLYPVPAEMTFEEYQDINRRLTIGLALTSIPIPGIVHRYAGEKKISRRLFLLGVSGFAMMVVGGSMQDEEKWQDSDYDILIMNSGEENETRYEKIPVNQVGNDIEYKLNPLRKEKTGSGGGLIAFGAVILIGDILYDWLHGWKMIVNKRDAVRYKYGQQLQLSLEPKINPLAQKAGLSLSLYF
;
A
#
# COMPACT_ATOMS: atom_id res chain seq x y z
N MET A 1 -18.99 -15.56 -18.09
CA MET A 1 -18.43 -15.97 -16.77
C MET A 1 -17.40 -14.99 -16.20
N LYS A 2 -16.35 -14.58 -16.95
CA LYS A 2 -15.32 -13.63 -16.47
C LYS A 2 -15.88 -12.30 -15.93
N LYS A 3 -16.89 -11.72 -16.60
CA LYS A 3 -17.57 -10.48 -16.18
C LYS A 3 -18.29 -10.60 -14.82
N ILE A 4 -18.80 -11.78 -14.49
CA ILE A 4 -19.49 -12.06 -13.20
C ILE A 4 -18.46 -12.19 -12.08
N ILE A 5 -17.34 -12.86 -12.34
CA ILE A 5 -16.25 -13.01 -11.37
C ILE A 5 -15.64 -11.65 -11.01
N ILE A 6 -15.45 -10.76 -12.01
CA ILE A 6 -14.94 -9.40 -11.77
C ILE A 6 -15.92 -8.58 -10.92
N LYS A 7 -17.23 -8.66 -11.20
CA LYS A 7 -18.25 -7.98 -10.39
C LYS A 7 -18.30 -8.50 -8.95
N ILE A 8 -18.16 -9.81 -8.75
CA ILE A 8 -18.12 -10.42 -7.41
C ILE A 8 -16.85 -9.98 -6.66
N CYS A 9 -15.69 -9.95 -7.31
CA CYS A 9 -14.46 -9.43 -6.71
C CYS A 9 -14.58 -7.94 -6.33
N LEU A 10 -15.20 -7.11 -7.18
CA LEU A 10 -15.42 -5.69 -6.90
C LEU A 10 -16.37 -5.50 -5.70
N ILE A 11 -17.43 -6.29 -5.62
CA ILE A 11 -18.38 -6.28 -4.50
C ILE A 11 -17.70 -6.75 -3.20
N CYS A 12 -16.91 -7.82 -3.24
CA CYS A 12 -16.13 -8.27 -2.08
C CYS A 12 -15.12 -7.21 -1.62
N PHE A 13 -14.46 -6.50 -2.55
CA PHE A 13 -13.54 -5.41 -2.23
C PHE A 13 -14.25 -4.22 -1.57
N CYS A 14 -15.45 -3.86 -2.06
CA CYS A 14 -16.28 -2.84 -1.42
C CYS A 14 -16.73 -3.26 -0.01
N ILE A 15 -17.14 -4.52 0.19
CA ILE A 15 -17.57 -5.05 1.49
C ILE A 15 -16.40 -5.05 2.50
N SER A 16 -15.17 -5.32 2.07
CA SER A 16 -13.99 -5.19 2.93
C SER A 16 -13.69 -3.74 3.35
N LEU A 17 -13.98 -2.75 2.48
CA LEU A 17 -13.87 -1.33 2.84
C LEU A 17 -14.93 -0.90 3.86
N LEU A 18 -16.15 -1.44 3.79
CA LEU A 18 -17.23 -1.16 4.74
C LEU A 18 -16.99 -1.80 6.12
N ASN A 19 -16.35 -2.97 6.18
CA ASN A 19 -16.06 -3.65 7.45
C ASN A 19 -14.77 -3.17 8.16
N GLY A 20 -14.00 -2.26 7.55
CA GLY A 20 -12.81 -1.66 8.17
C GLY A 20 -13.11 -0.70 9.33
N GLN A 21 -14.39 -0.37 9.57
CA GLN A 21 -14.80 0.58 10.61
C GLN A 21 -15.00 -0.03 12.01
N SER A 22 -14.89 -1.35 12.17
CA SER A 22 -15.24 -2.03 13.45
C SER A 22 -14.04 -2.37 14.36
N ILE A 23 -12.81 -1.95 14.04
CA ILE A 23 -11.61 -2.32 14.83
C ILE A 23 -11.38 -1.41 16.06
N LEU A 24 -12.13 -0.31 16.23
CA LEU A 24 -11.99 0.57 17.39
C LEU A 24 -13.33 0.69 18.12
N GLY A 25 -13.52 -0.09 19.19
CA GLY A 25 -14.67 0.00 20.10
C GLY A 25 -14.64 1.25 20.97
N GLY A 26 -14.63 2.43 20.34
CA GLY A 26 -14.82 3.73 20.95
C GLY A 26 -15.63 4.59 19.99
N ASP A 27 -16.53 5.43 20.53
CA ASP A 27 -17.28 6.36 19.69
C ASP A 27 -16.27 7.18 18.86
N MET A 28 -16.52 7.27 17.55
CA MET A 28 -15.62 7.96 16.60
C MET A 28 -15.47 9.46 16.94
N LEU A 29 -16.37 9.95 17.80
CA LEU A 29 -16.43 11.30 18.35
C LEU A 29 -16.11 11.35 19.86
N ASP A 30 -15.69 10.25 20.48
CA ASP A 30 -15.31 10.26 21.90
C ASP A 30 -14.01 11.05 22.05
N GLU A 31 -14.11 12.19 22.71
CA GLU A 31 -12.97 13.05 22.97
C GLU A 31 -12.12 12.37 24.05
N THR A 32 -10.85 12.07 23.74
CA THR A 32 -9.94 11.63 24.79
C THR A 32 -9.85 12.72 25.86
N PRO A 33 -10.01 12.39 27.15
CA PRO A 33 -9.94 13.38 28.21
C PRO A 33 -8.64 14.19 28.10
N LEU A 34 -8.77 15.51 28.23
CA LEU A 34 -7.63 16.42 28.12
C LEU A 34 -6.67 16.19 29.29
N TYR A 35 -5.58 15.48 29.02
CA TYR A 35 -4.45 15.47 29.94
C TYR A 35 -3.65 16.77 29.71
N PRO A 36 -3.36 17.53 30.77
CA PRO A 36 -2.52 18.71 30.64
C PRO A 36 -1.14 18.30 30.12
N VAL A 37 -0.62 19.04 29.15
CA VAL A 37 0.77 18.88 28.70
C VAL A 37 1.67 19.23 29.89
N PRO A 38 2.58 18.34 30.32
CA PRO A 38 3.52 18.66 31.39
C PRO A 38 4.30 19.93 31.06
N ALA A 39 4.51 20.82 32.05
CA ALA A 39 5.14 22.13 31.82
C ALA A 39 6.56 22.03 31.20
N GLU A 40 7.24 20.90 31.38
CA GLU A 40 8.59 20.62 30.87
C GLU A 40 8.60 20.01 29.45
N MET A 41 7.44 19.69 28.90
CA MET A 41 7.29 18.97 27.64
C MET A 41 6.75 19.88 26.53
N THR A 42 7.36 19.83 25.35
CA THR A 42 6.83 20.54 24.20
C THR A 42 5.59 19.82 23.64
N PHE A 43 4.72 20.55 22.95
CA PHE A 43 3.51 19.97 22.37
C PHE A 43 3.80 18.83 21.38
N GLU A 44 4.88 18.92 20.60
CA GLU A 44 5.27 17.86 19.66
C GLU A 44 5.74 16.60 20.39
N GLU A 45 6.53 16.74 21.45
CA GLU A 45 6.97 15.61 22.27
C GLU A 45 5.79 14.91 22.97
N TYR A 46 4.82 15.70 23.44
CA TYR A 46 3.58 15.18 24.00
C TYR A 46 2.75 14.43 22.95
N GLN A 47 2.73 14.89 21.70
CA GLN A 47 2.08 14.12 20.62
C GLN A 47 2.84 12.85 20.30
N ASP A 48 4.17 12.90 20.20
CA ASP A 48 4.99 11.74 19.85
C ASP A 48 4.94 10.64 20.91
N ILE A 49 4.86 10.98 22.20
CA ILE A 49 4.69 9.99 23.26
C ILE A 49 3.30 9.33 23.24
N ASN A 50 2.28 10.10 22.86
CA ASN A 50 0.87 9.68 22.86
C ASN A 50 0.42 9.04 21.54
N ARG A 51 1.30 8.90 20.55
CA ARG A 51 1.01 8.16 19.32
C ARG A 51 0.86 6.66 19.60
N ARG A 52 -0.36 6.17 19.38
CA ARG A 52 -0.71 4.76 19.48
C ARG A 52 -0.13 3.99 18.29
N LEU A 53 0.76 3.05 18.57
CA LEU A 53 1.28 2.13 17.55
C LEU A 53 0.15 1.35 16.85
N THR A 54 -0.91 0.99 17.56
CA THR A 54 -2.06 0.32 16.95
C THR A 54 -2.70 1.15 15.83
N ILE A 55 -2.79 2.47 16.00
CA ILE A 55 -3.28 3.37 14.94
C ILE A 55 -2.27 3.43 13.79
N GLY A 56 -0.98 3.58 14.11
CA GLY A 56 0.08 3.53 13.09
C GLY A 56 0.03 2.26 12.23
N LEU A 57 -0.28 1.11 12.85
CA LEU A 57 -0.41 -0.18 12.18
C LEU A 57 -1.73 -0.28 11.41
N ALA A 58 -2.82 0.22 11.96
CA ALA A 58 -4.09 0.29 11.24
C ALA A 58 -3.96 1.14 9.97
N LEU A 59 -3.18 2.23 10.00
CA LEU A 59 -2.93 3.07 8.83
C LEU A 59 -2.11 2.36 7.74
N THR A 60 -1.34 1.31 8.05
CA THR A 60 -0.70 0.49 7.01
C THR A 60 -1.69 -0.39 6.25
N SER A 61 -2.93 -0.55 6.71
CA SER A 61 -3.97 -1.25 5.93
C SER A 61 -4.54 -0.39 4.80
N ILE A 62 -4.33 0.92 4.86
CA ILE A 62 -4.86 1.88 3.90
C ILE A 62 -3.74 2.16 2.88
N PRO A 63 -3.91 1.82 1.59
CA PRO A 63 -2.89 1.99 0.57
C PRO A 63 -2.81 3.44 0.08
N ILE A 64 -2.69 4.40 1.00
CA ILE A 64 -2.51 5.82 0.70
C ILE A 64 -1.05 6.19 1.02
N PRO A 65 -0.25 6.55 0.01
CA PRO A 65 1.14 6.91 0.24
C PRO A 65 1.30 8.15 1.13
N GLY A 66 2.28 8.08 2.03
CA GLY A 66 2.62 9.16 2.95
C GLY A 66 1.70 9.27 4.17
N ILE A 67 0.73 8.36 4.37
CA ILE A 67 -0.21 8.39 5.49
C ILE A 67 0.49 8.08 6.82
N VAL A 68 1.44 7.15 6.83
CA VAL A 68 2.15 6.74 8.05
C VAL A 68 3.21 7.78 8.43
N HIS A 69 3.89 8.39 7.45
CA HIS A 69 4.74 9.55 7.71
C HIS A 69 3.95 10.77 8.19
N ARG A 70 2.72 10.99 7.68
CA ARG A 70 1.82 12.01 8.25
C ARG A 70 1.46 11.68 9.69
N TYR A 71 1.20 10.38 9.90
CA TYR A 71 1.17 9.64 11.16
C TYR A 71 2.21 10.16 12.15
N ALA A 72 3.46 9.96 11.76
CA ALA A 72 4.68 10.31 12.47
C ALA A 72 4.99 11.82 12.52
N GLY A 73 4.07 12.70 12.10
CA GLY A 73 4.26 14.15 12.14
C GLY A 73 5.24 14.67 11.09
N GLU A 74 5.69 13.82 10.17
CA GLU A 74 6.65 14.17 9.12
C GLU A 74 5.95 14.74 7.89
N LYS A 75 5.32 15.90 8.07
CA LYS A 75 4.47 16.55 7.05
C LYS A 75 5.19 16.74 5.71
N LYS A 76 6.48 17.07 5.73
CA LYS A 76 7.28 17.31 4.50
C LYS A 76 7.53 16.03 3.71
N ILE A 77 7.87 14.93 4.39
CA ILE A 77 8.12 13.63 3.75
C ILE A 77 6.79 13.04 3.28
N SER A 78 5.76 13.07 4.13
CA SER A 78 4.40 12.68 3.77
C SER A 78 3.89 13.32 2.48
N ARG A 79 4.06 14.65 2.33
CA ARG A 79 3.68 15.35 1.09
C ARG A 79 4.46 14.88 -0.13
N ARG A 80 5.75 14.57 0.02
CA ARG A 80 6.59 14.08 -1.09
C ARG A 80 6.15 12.69 -1.54
N LEU A 81 5.92 11.78 -0.60
CA LEU A 81 5.41 10.43 -0.88
C LEU A 81 4.02 10.53 -1.55
N PHE A 82 3.10 11.32 -0.99
CA PHE A 82 1.79 11.53 -1.61
C PHE A 82 1.88 12.04 -3.06
N LEU A 83 2.76 13.01 -3.35
CA LEU A 83 2.98 13.50 -4.72
C LEU A 83 3.57 12.43 -5.64
N LEU A 84 4.50 11.62 -5.12
CA LEU A 84 5.08 10.50 -5.85
C LEU A 84 4.00 9.47 -6.21
N GLY A 85 3.17 9.09 -5.24
CA GLY A 85 2.03 8.22 -5.47
C GLY A 85 1.03 8.75 -6.51
N VAL A 86 0.65 10.03 -6.40
CA VAL A 86 -0.22 10.67 -7.41
C VAL A 86 0.42 10.64 -8.80
N SER A 87 1.74 10.84 -8.89
CA SER A 87 2.45 10.78 -10.17
C SER A 87 2.45 9.37 -10.77
N GLY A 88 2.67 8.32 -9.96
CA GLY A 88 2.59 6.93 -10.40
C GLY A 88 1.19 6.56 -10.88
N PHE A 89 0.16 6.99 -10.15
CA PHE A 89 -1.23 6.80 -10.54
C PHE A 89 -1.57 7.50 -11.87
N ALA A 90 -1.18 8.77 -12.02
CA ALA A 90 -1.39 9.52 -13.25
C ALA A 90 -0.72 8.84 -14.46
N MET A 91 0.49 8.31 -14.27
CA MET A 91 1.21 7.56 -15.31
C MET A 91 0.47 6.28 -15.73
N MET A 92 -0.15 5.58 -14.78
CA MET A 92 -1.02 4.44 -15.09
C MET A 92 -2.26 4.85 -15.89
N VAL A 93 -2.91 5.96 -15.53
CA VAL A 93 -4.09 6.47 -16.26
C VAL A 93 -3.70 6.83 -17.70
N VAL A 94 -2.60 7.57 -17.87
CA VAL A 94 -2.08 7.94 -19.19
C VAL A 94 -1.71 6.68 -19.98
N GLY A 95 -0.99 5.74 -19.38
CA GLY A 95 -0.67 4.45 -20.01
C GLY A 95 -1.92 3.66 -20.41
N GLY A 96 -2.97 3.68 -19.60
CA GLY A 96 -4.26 3.07 -19.92
C GLY A 96 -4.93 3.71 -21.12
N SER A 97 -4.88 5.05 -21.23
CA SER A 97 -5.45 5.79 -22.38
C SER A 97 -4.70 5.57 -23.70
N MET A 98 -3.45 5.10 -23.64
CA MET A 98 -2.60 4.79 -24.80
C MET A 98 -2.68 3.31 -25.22
N GLN A 99 -3.61 2.53 -24.65
CA GLN A 99 -3.89 1.18 -25.14
C GLN A 99 -4.87 1.27 -26.30
N ASP A 100 -4.47 0.77 -27.47
CA ASP A 100 -5.43 0.60 -28.55
C ASP A 100 -6.37 -0.59 -28.22
N GLU A 101 -7.55 -0.57 -28.83
CA GLU A 101 -8.47 -1.69 -28.76
C GLU A 101 -7.83 -2.95 -29.37
N GLU A 102 -8.21 -4.13 -28.85
CA GLU A 102 -7.75 -5.41 -29.38
C GLU A 102 -8.17 -5.57 -30.85
N LYS A 103 -7.24 -5.31 -31.77
CA LYS A 103 -7.43 -5.49 -33.21
C LYS A 103 -7.07 -6.91 -33.62
N TRP A 104 -7.80 -7.42 -34.61
CA TRP A 104 -7.43 -8.68 -35.25
C TRP A 104 -6.13 -8.47 -36.03
N GLN A 105 -5.24 -9.46 -35.97
CA GLN A 105 -4.01 -9.46 -36.76
C GLN A 105 -4.35 -9.33 -38.25
N ASP A 106 -3.64 -8.44 -38.95
CA ASP A 106 -3.76 -8.31 -40.40
C ASP A 106 -3.24 -9.60 -41.07
N SER A 107 -3.92 -10.08 -42.11
CA SER A 107 -3.51 -11.25 -42.89
C SER A 107 -3.41 -10.89 -44.36
N ASP A 108 -2.36 -11.35 -45.03
CA ASP A 108 -2.17 -11.21 -46.48
C ASP A 108 -3.11 -12.14 -47.28
N TYR A 109 -3.81 -13.05 -46.58
CA TYR A 109 -4.73 -14.04 -47.15
C TYR A 109 -6.18 -13.75 -46.77
N ASP A 110 -7.13 -14.30 -47.54
CA ASP A 110 -8.55 -14.19 -47.25
C ASP A 110 -8.88 -14.71 -45.85
N ILE A 111 -9.73 -13.97 -45.13
CA ILE A 111 -10.09 -14.27 -43.74
C ILE A 111 -11.46 -14.97 -43.70
N LEU A 112 -11.50 -16.12 -43.04
CA LEU A 112 -12.73 -16.80 -42.68
C LEU A 112 -13.19 -16.32 -41.29
N ILE A 113 -14.35 -15.67 -41.22
CA ILE A 113 -14.96 -15.23 -39.96
C ILE A 113 -16.07 -16.21 -39.59
N MET A 114 -15.96 -16.84 -38.42
CA MET A 114 -17.00 -17.66 -37.83
C MET A 114 -17.66 -16.93 -36.66
N ASN A 115 -18.99 -17.02 -36.55
CA ASN A 115 -19.81 -16.35 -35.53
C ASN A 115 -19.60 -14.83 -35.52
N SER A 116 -19.65 -14.22 -36.71
CA SER A 116 -19.48 -12.78 -36.91
C SER A 116 -20.47 -11.99 -36.05
N GLY A 117 -19.98 -11.11 -35.19
CA GLY A 117 -20.82 -10.25 -34.33
C GLY A 117 -21.31 -10.89 -33.03
N GLU A 118 -20.94 -12.14 -32.74
CA GLU A 118 -21.18 -12.78 -31.44
C GLU A 118 -19.94 -12.68 -30.52
N GLU A 119 -20.11 -12.86 -29.19
CA GLU A 119 -18.99 -12.77 -28.23
C GLU A 119 -17.87 -13.82 -28.47
N ASN A 120 -18.15 -14.85 -29.28
CA ASN A 120 -17.26 -15.97 -29.64
C ASN A 120 -16.77 -15.90 -31.11
N GLU A 121 -16.69 -14.71 -31.69
CA GLU A 121 -16.13 -14.51 -33.03
C GLU A 121 -14.71 -15.09 -33.12
N THR A 122 -14.49 -15.97 -34.09
CA THR A 122 -13.17 -16.54 -34.40
C THR A 122 -12.83 -16.26 -35.85
N ARG A 123 -11.59 -15.83 -36.10
CA ARG A 123 -11.09 -15.53 -37.44
C ARG A 123 -9.96 -16.49 -37.79
N TYR A 124 -9.95 -16.97 -39.02
CA TYR A 124 -8.90 -17.82 -39.56
C TYR A 124 -8.37 -17.24 -40.87
N GLU A 125 -7.06 -17.27 -41.08
CA GLU A 125 -6.46 -17.00 -42.39
C GLU A 125 -6.56 -18.25 -43.27
N LYS A 126 -6.94 -18.06 -44.54
CA LYS A 126 -7.09 -19.15 -45.53
C LYS A 126 -5.85 -19.22 -46.43
N ILE A 127 -4.90 -20.08 -46.10
CA ILE A 127 -3.68 -20.27 -46.89
C ILE A 127 -3.93 -21.37 -47.94
N PRO A 128 -3.89 -21.08 -49.25
CA PRO A 128 -4.06 -22.11 -50.28
C PRO A 128 -2.87 -23.07 -50.25
N VAL A 129 -3.13 -24.37 -50.12
CA VAL A 129 -2.09 -25.40 -49.99
C VAL A 129 -2.01 -26.33 -51.20
N ASN A 130 -3.13 -26.65 -51.83
CA ASN A 130 -3.18 -27.47 -53.04
C ASN A 130 -4.34 -27.03 -53.95
N GLN A 131 -4.20 -27.27 -55.25
CA GLN A 131 -5.27 -27.11 -56.22
C GLN A 131 -5.49 -28.44 -56.94
N VAL A 132 -6.69 -29.00 -56.80
CA VAL A 132 -7.08 -30.24 -57.48
C VAL A 132 -8.20 -29.89 -58.45
N GLY A 133 -7.86 -29.75 -59.73
CA GLY A 133 -8.80 -29.31 -60.76
C GLY A 133 -9.24 -27.86 -60.53
N ASN A 134 -10.54 -27.67 -60.27
CA ASN A 134 -11.14 -26.34 -60.05
C ASN A 134 -11.32 -25.99 -58.56
N ASP A 135 -11.03 -26.93 -57.65
CA ASP A 135 -11.18 -26.74 -56.21
C ASP A 135 -9.81 -26.47 -55.56
N ILE A 136 -9.77 -25.42 -54.74
CA ILE A 136 -8.58 -25.01 -53.99
C ILE A 136 -8.74 -25.48 -52.53
N GLU A 137 -7.78 -26.25 -52.06
CA GLU A 137 -7.69 -26.68 -50.68
C GLU A 137 -7.00 -25.59 -49.84
N TYR A 138 -7.61 -25.22 -48.72
CA TYR A 138 -7.10 -24.19 -47.82
C TYR A 138 -6.71 -24.78 -46.47
N LYS A 139 -5.55 -24.36 -45.97
CA LYS A 139 -5.15 -24.52 -44.58
C LYS A 139 -5.68 -23.33 -43.78
N LEU A 140 -6.44 -23.60 -42.73
CA LEU A 140 -6.96 -22.58 -41.83
C LEU A 140 -6.03 -22.42 -40.63
N ASN A 141 -5.42 -21.25 -40.47
CA ASN A 141 -4.69 -20.91 -39.25
C ASN A 141 -5.51 -19.90 -38.43
N PRO A 142 -5.64 -20.07 -37.11
CA PRO A 142 -6.40 -19.12 -36.28
C PRO A 142 -5.66 -17.79 -36.14
N LEU A 143 -6.34 -16.69 -36.47
CA LEU A 143 -5.85 -15.34 -36.23
C LEU A 143 -6.05 -14.98 -34.76
N ARG A 144 -5.02 -14.42 -34.14
CA ARG A 144 -5.08 -13.93 -32.76
C ARG A 144 -5.40 -12.43 -32.78
N LYS A 145 -6.06 -11.96 -31.73
CA LYS A 145 -6.14 -10.52 -31.47
C LYS A 145 -4.79 -10.05 -30.94
N GLU A 146 -4.21 -9.07 -31.62
CA GLU A 146 -2.99 -8.43 -31.15
C GLU A 146 -3.37 -7.27 -30.23
N LYS A 147 -2.68 -7.21 -29.09
CA LYS A 147 -2.71 -6.04 -28.21
C LYS A 147 -1.63 -5.09 -28.68
N THR A 148 -1.95 -4.31 -29.69
CA THR A 148 -1.07 -3.22 -30.13
C THR A 148 -1.33 -2.04 -29.22
N GLY A 149 -0.35 -1.62 -28.43
CA GLY A 149 -0.53 -0.50 -27.49
C GLY A 149 0.76 -0.22 -26.75
N SER A 150 1.30 0.99 -26.90
CA SER A 150 2.57 1.39 -26.28
C SER A 150 2.42 1.74 -24.79
N GLY A 151 1.18 1.88 -24.30
CA GLY A 151 0.88 2.32 -22.94
C GLY A 151 1.17 1.32 -21.82
N GLY A 152 1.39 0.03 -22.13
CA GLY A 152 1.63 -1.00 -21.12
C GLY A 152 2.86 -0.75 -20.23
N GLY A 153 3.92 -0.17 -20.80
CA GLY A 153 5.13 0.18 -20.06
C GLY A 153 4.90 1.26 -19.00
N LEU A 154 4.10 2.28 -19.32
CA LEU A 154 3.75 3.36 -18.39
C LEU A 154 2.92 2.84 -17.22
N ILE A 155 1.99 1.91 -17.48
CA ILE A 155 1.19 1.26 -16.44
C ILE A 155 2.07 0.45 -15.49
N ALA A 156 2.95 -0.40 -16.05
CA ALA A 156 3.86 -1.20 -15.24
C ALA A 156 4.78 -0.32 -14.39
N PHE A 157 5.34 0.74 -14.96
CA PHE A 157 6.23 1.65 -14.25
C PHE A 157 5.50 2.45 -13.16
N GLY A 158 4.30 2.97 -13.45
CA GLY A 158 3.46 3.64 -12.47
C GLY A 158 3.06 2.74 -11.30
N ALA A 159 2.79 1.46 -11.57
CA ALA A 159 2.50 0.47 -10.53
C ALA A 159 3.71 0.20 -9.63
N VAL A 160 4.92 0.08 -10.20
CA VAL A 160 6.16 -0.10 -9.42
C VAL A 160 6.42 1.09 -8.51
N ILE A 161 6.25 2.32 -9.03
CA ILE A 161 6.39 3.54 -8.23
C ILE A 161 5.40 3.52 -7.05
N LEU A 162 4.11 3.27 -7.32
CA LEU A 162 3.08 3.26 -6.28
C LEU A 162 3.34 2.21 -5.20
N ILE A 163 3.65 0.97 -5.59
CA ILE A 163 3.90 -0.11 -4.64
C ILE A 163 5.15 0.21 -3.81
N GLY A 164 6.23 0.67 -4.45
CA GLY A 164 7.46 1.04 -3.76
C GLY A 164 7.25 2.19 -2.75
N ASP A 165 6.50 3.21 -3.14
CA ASP A 165 6.18 4.37 -2.32
C ASP A 165 5.34 4.00 -1.08
N ILE A 166 4.32 3.15 -1.26
CA ILE A 166 3.50 2.61 -0.16
C ILE A 166 4.35 1.79 0.81
N LEU A 167 5.16 0.85 0.31
CA LEU A 167 6.00 0.01 1.16
C LEU A 167 7.04 0.83 1.93
N TYR A 168 7.62 1.85 1.29
CA TYR A 168 8.53 2.78 1.95
C TYR A 168 7.81 3.55 3.07
N ASP A 169 6.63 4.10 2.82
CA ASP A 169 5.84 4.83 3.83
C ASP A 169 5.53 3.93 5.04
N TRP A 170 5.13 2.69 4.81
CA TRP A 170 4.80 1.76 5.88
C TRP A 170 6.02 1.40 6.74
N LEU A 171 7.11 0.94 6.12
CA LEU A 171 8.30 0.47 6.84
C LEU A 171 9.01 1.62 7.54
N HIS A 172 9.25 2.70 6.82
CA HIS A 172 10.00 3.83 7.35
C HIS A 172 9.14 4.69 8.27
N GLY A 173 7.88 4.92 7.93
CA GLY A 173 6.94 5.65 8.78
C GLY A 173 6.75 4.96 10.13
N TRP A 174 6.58 3.64 10.15
CA TRP A 174 6.50 2.87 11.40
C TRP A 174 7.73 3.06 12.28
N LYS A 175 8.92 2.87 11.70
CA LYS A 175 10.20 3.07 12.39
C LYS A 175 10.30 4.47 12.99
N MET A 176 9.85 5.49 12.27
CA MET A 176 9.86 6.87 12.76
C MET A 176 8.91 7.10 13.95
N ILE A 177 7.71 6.50 13.94
CA ILE A 177 6.79 6.59 15.09
C ILE A 177 7.46 6.00 16.34
N VAL A 178 8.08 4.83 16.22
CA VAL A 178 8.77 4.18 17.34
C VAL A 178 9.95 5.03 17.83
N ASN A 179 10.82 5.45 16.93
CA ASN A 179 12.01 6.22 17.27
C ASN A 179 11.69 7.54 17.98
N LYS A 180 10.70 8.29 17.49
CA LYS A 180 10.29 9.57 18.10
C LYS A 180 9.73 9.35 19.49
N ARG A 181 8.88 8.34 19.64
CA ARG A 181 8.29 7.99 20.93
C ARG A 181 9.35 7.56 21.94
N ASP A 182 10.29 6.72 21.52
CA ASP A 182 11.36 6.24 22.39
C ASP A 182 12.37 7.35 22.73
N ALA A 183 12.62 8.30 21.83
CA ALA A 183 13.43 9.48 22.13
C ALA A 183 12.80 10.36 23.22
N VAL A 184 11.48 10.58 23.19
CA VAL A 184 10.77 11.31 24.25
C VAL A 184 10.78 10.52 25.56
N ARG A 185 10.53 9.21 25.50
CA ARG A 185 10.62 8.33 26.68
C ARG A 185 12.01 8.29 27.29
N TYR A 186 13.07 8.35 26.48
CA TYR A 186 14.43 8.45 26.97
C TYR A 186 14.66 9.80 27.67
N LYS A 187 14.22 10.91 27.06
CA LYS A 187 14.36 12.25 27.62
C LYS A 187 13.67 12.42 28.98
N TYR A 188 12.46 11.87 29.15
CA TYR A 188 11.62 12.08 30.34
C TYR A 188 11.48 10.86 31.26
N GLY A 189 11.66 9.65 30.75
CA GLY A 189 11.52 8.39 31.51
C GLY A 189 12.83 7.88 32.12
N GLN A 190 13.97 8.52 31.84
CA GLN A 190 15.26 8.18 32.45
C GLN A 190 15.62 9.05 33.68
N GLN A 191 14.75 9.97 34.10
CA GLN A 191 14.86 10.68 35.38
C GLN A 191 14.37 9.83 36.58
N LEU A 192 14.49 8.50 36.51
CA LEU A 192 14.45 7.67 37.72
C LEU A 192 15.78 7.88 38.46
N GLN A 193 15.78 8.77 39.44
CA GLN A 193 16.90 8.92 40.37
C GLN A 193 16.99 7.67 41.26
N LEU A 194 17.60 6.61 40.74
CA LEU A 194 17.93 5.42 41.51
C LEU A 194 19.20 5.71 42.31
N SER A 195 19.06 5.92 43.61
CA SER A 195 20.19 5.96 44.53
C SER A 195 20.39 4.57 45.14
N LEU A 196 21.57 4.00 44.88
CA LEU A 196 22.08 2.78 45.50
C LEU A 196 23.09 3.17 46.56
N GLU A 197 22.65 3.19 47.82
CA GLU A 197 23.53 3.48 48.96
C GLU A 197 23.98 2.16 49.60
N PRO A 198 25.27 1.80 49.53
CA PRO A 198 25.78 0.66 50.26
C PRO A 198 25.85 1.00 51.76
N LYS A 199 25.08 0.29 52.58
CA LYS A 199 25.19 0.38 54.04
C LYS A 199 26.11 -0.73 54.53
N ILE A 200 27.34 -0.35 54.84
CA ILE A 200 28.33 -1.25 55.44
C ILE A 200 28.43 -0.90 56.91
N ASN A 201 28.00 -1.82 57.79
CA ASN A 201 28.20 -1.67 59.23
C ASN A 201 29.20 -2.74 59.71
N PRO A 202 30.51 -2.40 59.80
CA PRO A 202 31.56 -3.37 60.08
C PRO A 202 31.48 -3.95 61.50
N LEU A 203 30.92 -3.22 62.46
CA LEU A 203 30.70 -3.67 63.85
C LEU A 203 29.62 -4.75 63.97
N ALA A 204 28.64 -4.75 63.05
CA ALA A 204 27.54 -5.71 63.04
C ALA A 204 27.74 -6.86 62.03
N GLN A 205 28.89 -6.92 61.33
CA GLN A 205 29.15 -7.84 60.21
C GLN A 205 28.01 -7.88 59.17
N LYS A 206 27.34 -6.75 58.94
CA LYS A 206 26.23 -6.66 57.98
C LYS A 206 26.61 -5.73 56.85
N ALA A 207 26.51 -6.25 55.63
CA ALA A 207 26.52 -5.49 54.40
C ALA A 207 25.12 -5.58 53.78
N GLY A 208 24.52 -4.43 53.49
CA GLY A 208 23.20 -4.33 52.86
C GLY A 208 23.19 -3.28 51.76
N LEU A 209 22.34 -3.50 50.76
CA LEU A 209 22.09 -2.53 49.69
C LEU A 209 20.77 -1.82 49.99
N SER A 210 20.81 -0.49 50.04
CA SER A 210 19.64 0.37 50.15
C SER A 210 19.29 0.88 48.75
N LEU A 211 18.19 0.37 48.19
CA LEU A 211 17.58 0.94 46.98
C LEU A 211 16.61 2.03 47.40
N SER A 212 16.88 3.26 46.99
CA SER A 212 15.92 4.36 47.10
C SER A 212 15.39 4.72 45.72
N LEU A 213 14.05 4.75 45.62
CA LEU A 213 13.30 5.16 44.45
C LEU A 213 12.66 6.52 44.78
N TYR A 214 13.12 7.57 44.12
CA TYR A 214 12.50 8.89 44.22
C TYR A 214 11.51 9.05 43.05
N PHE A 215 10.25 9.32 43.38
CA PHE A 215 9.16 9.62 42.47
C PHE A 215 8.52 10.96 42.83
#